data_AF-A0A1Y4SLN6-F1
#
_entry.id   AF-A0A1Y4SLN6-F1
#
_cell.length_a   1.000
_cell.length_b   1.000
_cell.length_c   1.000
_cell.angle_alpha   90.00
_cell.angle_beta   90.00
_cell.angle_gamma   90.00
#
_symmetry.space_group_name_H-M   'P 1'
#
loop_
_entity.id
_entity.type
_entity.pdbx_description
1 polymer ?
#
loop_
_entity_poly.entity_id
_entity_poly.type
_entity_poly.pdbx_seq_one_letter_code
_entity_poly.pdbx_strand_id
1 'polypeptide(L)'
;MDKQLPIMNDPIVKKYMSMLLDNDQHKEYDNTKGLTNYIESMEKQFELVIKELGDIKEQLNAMQNPTMKMRLESTLNKTQDVVDISMNKLNNLKRDVTNSMKGCIQSFKQHGKSGIVKTIDLLHIKDALTSLQKSFIKALSKTNHMIQTVDSMTVEVRNAKRNIKNIGLLFMGKKAVHESNDFSKLNFMQKSSRSIHQLVKGMAMKTSKMLNQLDHFKRESVRSHLKLISNQSNHRKDEKTIHKEPIR
;
A
#
# COMPACT_ATOMS: atom_id res chain seq x y z
N MET A 1 -1.40 -10.49 -17.13
CA MET A 1 -0.74 -9.54 -16.21
C MET A 1 0.72 -9.94 -16.15
N ASP A 2 1.60 -9.08 -16.66
CA ASP A 2 3.04 -9.31 -16.55
C ASP A 2 3.41 -9.41 -15.08
N LYS A 3 4.10 -10.49 -14.72
CA LYS A 3 4.54 -10.76 -13.36
C LYS A 3 5.50 -9.64 -12.96
N GLN A 4 5.03 -8.65 -12.20
CA GLN A 4 5.87 -7.56 -11.74
C GLN A 4 7.01 -8.16 -10.93
N LEU A 5 8.24 -7.94 -11.40
CA LEU A 5 9.44 -8.36 -10.68
C LEU A 5 9.50 -7.59 -9.34
N PRO A 6 9.92 -8.26 -8.26
CA PRO A 6 10.21 -7.62 -6.98
C PRO A 6 11.07 -6.37 -7.19
N ILE A 7 10.77 -5.28 -6.50
CA ILE A 7 11.51 -4.01 -6.66
C ILE A 7 13.01 -4.20 -6.38
N MET A 8 13.36 -5.13 -5.50
CA MET A 8 14.76 -5.50 -5.22
C MET A 8 15.49 -6.14 -6.41
N ASN A 9 14.78 -6.59 -7.44
CA ASN A 9 15.39 -7.11 -8.66
C ASN A 9 15.70 -6.04 -9.71
N ASP A 10 15.22 -4.81 -9.53
CA ASP A 10 15.53 -3.69 -10.40
C ASP A 10 17.05 -3.41 -10.40
N PRO A 11 17.69 -3.24 -11.57
CA PRO A 11 19.14 -3.01 -11.66
C PRO A 11 19.62 -1.75 -10.93
N ILE A 12 18.82 -0.68 -10.92
CA ILE A 12 19.13 0.57 -10.21
C ILE A 12 19.10 0.31 -8.70
N VAL A 13 18.08 -0.41 -8.22
CA VAL A 13 17.94 -0.75 -6.80
C VAL A 13 19.11 -1.64 -6.35
N LYS A 14 19.44 -2.69 -7.10
CA LYS A 14 20.60 -3.55 -6.81
C LYS A 14 21.91 -2.78 -6.73
N LYS A 15 22.13 -1.88 -7.68
CA LYS A 15 23.32 -1.03 -7.72
C LYS A 15 23.39 -0.08 -6.52
N TYR A 16 22.27 0.53 -6.15
CA TYR A 16 22.19 1.40 -4.98
C TYR A 16 22.48 0.63 -3.69
N MET A 17 21.86 -0.54 -3.52
CA MET A 17 22.07 -1.40 -2.34
C MET A 17 23.52 -1.88 -2.22
N SER A 18 24.17 -2.21 -3.33
CA SER A 18 25.61 -2.58 -3.35
C SER A 18 26.48 -1.39 -2.96
N MET A 19 26.22 -0.21 -3.53
CA MET A 19 26.93 1.04 -3.20
C MET A 19 26.88 1.37 -1.71
N LEU A 20 25.75 1.10 -1.03
CA LEU A 20 25.63 1.29 0.41
C LEU A 20 26.53 0.32 1.20
N LEU A 21 26.54 -0.96 0.83
CA LEU A 21 27.37 -1.97 1.49
C LEU A 21 28.87 -1.69 1.30
N ASP A 22 29.28 -1.33 0.09
CA ASP A 22 30.68 -0.99 -0.24
C ASP A 22 31.20 0.23 0.52
N ASN A 23 30.33 0.98 1.20
CA ASN A 23 30.65 2.18 1.95
C ASN A 23 30.17 2.11 3.42
N ASP A 24 29.98 0.91 3.97
CA ASP A 24 29.61 0.65 5.37
C ASP A 24 28.30 1.31 5.81
N GLN A 25 27.39 1.61 4.87
CA GLN A 25 26.09 2.25 5.13
C GLN A 25 25.00 1.22 5.42
N HIS A 26 25.24 0.37 6.43
CA HIS A 26 24.34 -0.73 6.78
C HIS A 26 22.94 -0.26 7.19
N LYS A 27 22.83 0.90 7.85
CA LYS A 27 21.54 1.44 8.30
C LYS A 27 20.69 1.91 7.13
N GLU A 28 21.27 2.67 6.21
CA GLU A 28 20.61 3.13 4.98
C GLU A 28 20.18 1.93 4.14
N TYR A 29 20.99 0.86 4.13
CA TYR A 29 20.65 -0.40 3.46
C TYR A 29 19.41 -1.03 4.10
N ASP A 30 19.40 -1.20 5.42
CA ASP A 30 18.26 -1.80 6.13
C ASP A 30 16.98 -0.97 6.01
N ASN A 31 17.11 0.36 6.07
CA ASN A 31 16.00 1.29 5.88
C ASN A 31 15.40 1.16 4.47
N THR A 32 16.27 1.08 3.46
CA THR A 32 15.87 0.89 2.05
C THR A 32 15.24 -0.49 1.83
N LYS A 33 15.81 -1.53 2.43
CA LYS A 33 15.24 -2.88 2.43
C LYS A 33 13.85 -2.90 3.07
N GLY A 34 13.65 -2.15 4.15
CA GLY A 34 12.34 -1.97 4.78
C GLY A 34 11.31 -1.38 3.83
N LEU A 35 11.67 -0.31 3.11
CA LEU A 35 10.79 0.36 2.15
C LEU A 35 10.45 -0.52 0.94
N THR A 36 11.44 -1.23 0.40
CA THR A 36 11.25 -2.17 -0.72
C THR A 36 10.35 -3.34 -0.32
N ASN A 37 10.60 -3.95 0.84
CA ASN A 37 9.73 -4.99 1.42
C ASN A 37 8.30 -4.49 1.65
N TYR A 38 8.14 -3.24 2.11
CA TYR A 38 6.82 -2.64 2.27
C TYR A 38 6.08 -2.59 0.92
N ILE A 39 6.72 -2.07 -0.13
CA ILE A 39 6.13 -1.97 -1.49
C ILE A 39 5.72 -3.35 -2.01
N GLU A 40 6.62 -4.33 -1.96
CA GLU A 40 6.33 -5.69 -2.40
C GLU A 40 5.18 -6.33 -1.60
N SER A 41 5.11 -6.04 -0.29
CA SER A 41 4.01 -6.52 0.53
C SER A 41 2.67 -5.86 0.16
N MET A 42 2.67 -4.60 -0.27
CA MET A 42 1.46 -3.92 -0.73
C MET A 42 1.00 -4.47 -2.08
N GLU A 43 1.93 -4.69 -3.03
CA GLU A 43 1.63 -5.29 -4.35
C GLU A 43 0.88 -6.62 -4.18
N LYS A 44 1.38 -7.52 -3.33
CA LYS A 44 0.72 -8.80 -3.00
C LYS A 44 -0.68 -8.62 -2.38
N GLN A 45 -0.88 -7.60 -1.54
CA GLN A 45 -2.20 -7.35 -0.95
C GLN A 45 -3.19 -6.80 -1.98
N PHE A 46 -2.72 -5.96 -2.91
CA PHE A 46 -3.54 -5.51 -4.03
C PHE A 46 -3.95 -6.65 -4.95
N GLU A 47 -3.06 -7.60 -5.24
CA GLU A 47 -3.41 -8.80 -6.02
C GLU A 47 -4.59 -9.56 -5.40
N LEU A 48 -4.58 -9.73 -4.07
CA LEU A 48 -5.68 -10.36 -3.35
C LEU A 48 -6.97 -9.54 -3.41
N VAL A 49 -6.90 -8.22 -3.21
CA VAL A 49 -8.08 -7.33 -3.29
C VAL A 49 -8.67 -7.32 -4.69
N ILE A 50 -7.84 -7.23 -5.73
CA ILE A 50 -8.28 -7.23 -7.14
C ILE A 50 -8.93 -8.57 -7.48
N LYS A 51 -8.36 -9.68 -7.02
CA LYS A 51 -8.96 -11.00 -7.18
C LYS A 51 -10.34 -11.05 -6.53
N GLU A 52 -10.49 -10.62 -5.28
CA GLU A 52 -11.78 -10.65 -4.59
C GLU A 52 -12.83 -9.73 -5.23
N LEU A 53 -12.42 -8.55 -5.73
CA LEU A 53 -13.31 -7.66 -6.49
C LEU A 53 -13.74 -8.31 -7.82
N GLY A 54 -12.82 -9.00 -8.50
CA GLY A 54 -13.11 -9.81 -9.69
C GLY A 54 -14.12 -10.92 -9.40
N ASP A 55 -13.89 -11.70 -8.34
CA ASP A 55 -14.79 -12.78 -7.93
C ASP A 55 -16.20 -12.22 -7.58
N ILE A 56 -16.28 -11.06 -6.90
CA ILE A 56 -17.56 -10.37 -6.65
C ILE A 56 -18.24 -9.94 -7.96
N LYS A 57 -17.48 -9.42 -8.93
CA LYS A 57 -18.00 -9.00 -10.24
C LYS A 57 -18.59 -10.18 -11.02
N GLU A 58 -17.95 -11.34 -10.98
CA GLU A 58 -18.46 -12.56 -11.61
C GLU A 58 -19.80 -13.00 -10.98
N GLN A 59 -19.87 -13.03 -9.65
CA GLN A 59 -21.12 -13.35 -8.95
C GLN A 59 -22.23 -12.33 -9.24
N LEU A 60 -21.87 -11.04 -9.29
CA LEU A 60 -22.80 -9.97 -9.62
C LEU A 60 -23.37 -10.11 -11.04
N ASN A 61 -22.54 -10.48 -12.01
CA ASN A 61 -22.97 -10.67 -13.39
C ASN A 61 -23.99 -11.81 -13.53
N ALA A 62 -23.82 -12.87 -12.74
CA ALA A 62 -24.71 -14.02 -12.69
C ALA A 62 -25.98 -13.82 -11.82
N MET A 63 -26.17 -12.64 -11.22
CA MET A 63 -27.34 -12.33 -10.39
C MET A 63 -28.61 -12.17 -11.25
N GLN A 64 -29.72 -12.78 -10.80
CA GLN A 64 -30.99 -12.76 -11.53
C GLN A 64 -31.80 -11.49 -11.21
N ASN A 65 -31.76 -11.00 -9.97
CA ASN A 65 -32.49 -9.80 -9.57
C ASN A 65 -31.83 -8.51 -10.11
N PRO A 66 -32.46 -7.79 -11.07
CA PRO A 66 -31.85 -6.63 -11.72
C PRO A 66 -31.67 -5.44 -10.77
N THR A 67 -32.59 -5.24 -9.81
CA THR A 67 -32.51 -4.14 -8.83
C THR A 67 -31.36 -4.34 -7.85
N MET A 68 -31.19 -5.56 -7.35
CA MET A 68 -30.05 -5.91 -6.50
C MET A 68 -28.74 -5.79 -7.26
N LYS A 69 -28.71 -6.27 -8.51
CA LYS A 69 -27.55 -6.16 -9.40
C LYS A 69 -27.11 -4.69 -9.56
N MET A 70 -28.02 -3.78 -9.95
CA MET A 70 -27.68 -2.36 -10.11
C MET A 70 -27.14 -1.71 -8.82
N ARG A 71 -27.78 -1.96 -7.67
CA ARG A 71 -27.34 -1.40 -6.38
C ARG A 71 -25.94 -1.90 -5.99
N LEU A 72 -25.67 -3.20 -6.15
CA LEU A 72 -24.36 -3.79 -5.85
C LEU A 72 -23.29 -3.33 -6.83
N GLU A 73 -23.61 -3.25 -8.12
CA GLU A 73 -22.73 -2.74 -9.17
C GLU A 73 -22.23 -1.32 -8.86
N SER A 74 -23.14 -0.43 -8.45
CA SER A 74 -22.77 0.94 -8.05
C SER A 74 -21.74 0.95 -6.92
N THR A 75 -21.91 0.07 -5.92
CA THR A 75 -20.98 0.00 -4.78
C THR A 75 -19.67 -0.70 -5.10
N LEU A 76 -19.71 -1.71 -5.96
CA LEU A 76 -18.53 -2.42 -6.45
C LEU A 76 -17.64 -1.47 -7.25
N ASN A 77 -18.22 -0.74 -8.21
CA ASN A 77 -17.48 0.22 -9.05
C ASN A 77 -16.82 1.31 -8.20
N LYS A 78 -17.55 1.92 -7.26
CA LYS A 78 -16.98 2.91 -6.33
C LYS A 78 -15.84 2.35 -5.47
N THR A 79 -15.86 1.06 -5.15
CA THR A 79 -14.79 0.41 -4.39
C THR A 79 -13.59 0.15 -5.29
N GLN A 80 -13.82 -0.37 -6.50
CA GLN A 80 -12.80 -0.58 -7.53
C GLN A 80 -12.06 0.73 -7.85
N ASP A 81 -12.79 1.83 -8.09
CA ASP A 81 -12.20 3.14 -8.40
C ASP A 81 -11.17 3.57 -7.34
N VAL A 82 -11.51 3.42 -6.05
CA VAL A 82 -10.62 3.82 -4.97
C VAL A 82 -9.44 2.86 -4.82
N VAL A 83 -9.65 1.56 -5.06
CA VAL A 83 -8.57 0.56 -5.09
C VAL A 83 -7.59 0.86 -6.22
N ASP A 84 -8.08 1.19 -7.42
CA ASP A 84 -7.25 1.54 -8.57
C ASP A 84 -6.45 2.83 -8.31
N ILE A 85 -7.08 3.84 -7.69
CA ILE A 85 -6.39 5.05 -7.23
C ILE A 85 -5.28 4.70 -6.23
N SER A 86 -5.55 3.82 -5.26
CA SER A 86 -4.55 3.40 -4.28
C SER A 86 -3.40 2.61 -4.93
N MET A 87 -3.68 1.75 -5.91
CA MET A 87 -2.68 1.02 -6.68
C MET A 87 -1.80 1.97 -7.50
N ASN A 88 -2.39 2.95 -8.18
CA ASN A 88 -1.65 3.97 -8.92
C ASN A 88 -0.72 4.78 -8.01
N LYS A 89 -1.17 5.10 -6.79
CA LYS A 89 -0.32 5.76 -5.78
C LYS A 89 0.84 4.87 -5.32
N LEU A 90 0.63 3.57 -5.17
CA LEU A 90 1.71 2.64 -4.86
C LEU A 90 2.74 2.55 -6.00
N ASN A 91 2.26 2.49 -7.25
CA ASN A 91 3.13 2.49 -8.43
C ASN A 91 3.96 3.78 -8.53
N ASN A 92 3.35 4.92 -8.24
CA ASN A 92 4.06 6.20 -8.16
C ASN A 92 5.12 6.16 -7.05
N LEU A 93 4.77 5.71 -5.84
CA LEU A 93 5.74 5.54 -4.74
C LEU A 93 6.92 4.65 -5.16
N LYS A 94 6.68 3.51 -5.82
CA LYS A 94 7.72 2.62 -6.35
C LYS A 94 8.67 3.34 -7.30
N ARG A 95 8.10 4.15 -8.22
CA ARG A 95 8.88 4.96 -9.16
C ARG A 95 9.69 6.05 -8.43
N ASP A 96 9.09 6.75 -7.48
CA ASP A 96 9.72 7.84 -6.73
C ASP A 96 10.90 7.33 -5.90
N VAL A 97 10.73 6.16 -5.29
CA VAL A 97 11.77 5.44 -4.56
C VAL A 97 12.93 5.05 -5.49
N THR A 98 12.64 4.46 -6.65
CA THR A 98 13.65 4.05 -7.63
C THR A 98 14.41 5.27 -8.21
N ASN A 99 13.68 6.35 -8.50
CA ASN A 99 14.26 7.60 -8.98
C ASN A 99 15.16 8.26 -7.93
N SER A 100 14.75 8.23 -6.66
CA SER A 100 15.56 8.73 -5.55
C SER A 100 16.88 7.96 -5.44
N MET A 101 16.84 6.62 -5.55
CA MET A 101 18.05 5.79 -5.56
C MET A 101 18.97 6.10 -6.76
N LYS A 102 18.39 6.30 -7.95
CA LYS A 102 19.13 6.72 -9.14
C LYS A 102 19.85 8.05 -8.91
N GLY A 103 19.16 9.02 -8.30
CA GLY A 103 19.72 10.31 -7.90
C GLY A 103 20.88 10.16 -6.91
N CYS A 104 20.73 9.32 -5.89
CA CYS A 104 21.81 9.04 -4.93
C CYS A 104 23.05 8.44 -5.62
N ILE A 105 22.89 7.47 -6.53
CA ILE A 105 24.01 6.90 -7.30
C ILE A 105 24.73 7.98 -8.12
N GLN A 106 23.98 8.88 -8.76
CA GLN A 106 24.56 9.99 -9.53
C GLN A 106 25.32 10.97 -8.63
N SER A 107 24.74 11.32 -7.48
CA SER A 107 25.39 12.21 -6.50
C SER A 107 26.67 11.60 -5.93
N PHE A 108 26.66 10.30 -5.66
CA PHE A 108 27.85 9.56 -5.23
C PHE A 108 28.97 9.63 -6.27
N LYS A 109 28.65 9.45 -7.55
CA LYS A 109 29.66 9.56 -8.63
C LYS A 109 30.29 10.96 -8.72
N GLN A 110 29.54 12.01 -8.40
CA GLN A 110 30.00 13.40 -8.49
C GLN A 110 30.75 13.87 -7.25
N HIS A 111 30.39 13.37 -6.07
CA HIS A 111 30.85 13.91 -4.79
C HIS A 111 31.47 12.86 -3.83
N GLY A 112 31.67 11.63 -4.31
CA GLY A 112 32.20 10.53 -3.51
C GLY A 112 31.36 10.24 -2.27
N LYS A 113 32.00 9.84 -1.16
CA LYS A 113 31.33 9.50 0.11
C LYS A 113 30.41 10.62 0.64
N SER A 114 30.69 11.89 0.35
CA SER A 114 29.79 12.99 0.75
C SER A 114 28.45 13.00 0.00
N GLY A 115 28.42 12.44 -1.22
CA GLY A 115 27.21 12.24 -2.02
C GLY A 115 26.31 11.12 -1.53
N ILE A 116 26.84 10.16 -0.75
CA ILE A 116 26.04 9.12 -0.08
C ILE A 116 25.11 9.72 0.96
N VAL A 117 25.57 10.77 1.65
CA VAL A 117 24.82 11.43 2.73
C VAL A 117 23.67 12.29 2.19
N LYS A 118 23.62 12.57 0.89
CA LYS A 118 22.38 13.04 0.22
C LYS A 118 21.46 11.84 0.06
N THR A 119 20.84 11.52 1.18
CA THR A 119 19.86 10.46 1.40
C THR A 119 18.77 10.53 0.35
N ILE A 120 18.18 9.36 0.05
CA ILE A 120 16.90 9.21 -0.64
C ILE A 120 15.96 10.36 -0.24
N ASP A 121 15.21 10.95 -1.17
CA ASP A 121 14.29 12.06 -0.87
C ASP A 121 13.14 11.59 0.05
N LEU A 122 13.44 11.52 1.35
CA LEU A 122 12.54 11.01 2.37
C LEU A 122 11.32 11.91 2.53
N LEU A 123 11.42 13.19 2.18
CA LEU A 123 10.30 14.11 2.21
C LEU A 123 9.29 13.75 1.13
N HIS A 124 9.75 13.61 -0.11
CA HIS A 124 8.88 13.24 -1.21
C HIS A 124 8.26 11.84 -1.02
N ILE A 125 9.04 10.88 -0.51
CA ILE A 125 8.52 9.55 -0.17
C ILE A 125 7.50 9.61 0.96
N LYS A 126 7.70 10.46 1.98
CA LYS A 126 6.74 10.66 3.07
C LYS A 126 5.43 11.22 2.54
N ASP A 127 5.50 12.18 1.63
CA ASP A 127 4.31 12.79 1.01
C ASP A 127 3.55 11.75 0.17
N ALA A 128 4.27 10.93 -0.61
CA ALA A 128 3.69 9.83 -1.37
C ALA A 128 3.01 8.79 -0.47
N LEU A 129 3.67 8.35 0.61
CA LEU A 129 3.10 7.44 1.62
C LEU A 129 1.88 8.03 2.33
N THR A 130 1.91 9.32 2.66
CA THR A 130 0.77 10.02 3.29
C THR A 130 -0.41 10.10 2.34
N SER A 131 -0.15 10.37 1.06
CA SER A 131 -1.18 10.37 0.01
C SER A 131 -1.78 8.97 -0.18
N LEU A 132 -0.96 7.92 -0.14
CA LEU A 132 -1.38 6.53 -0.18
C LEU A 132 -2.23 6.17 1.05
N GLN A 133 -1.80 6.53 2.26
CA GLN A 133 -2.56 6.32 3.50
C GLN A 133 -3.97 6.95 3.43
N LYS A 134 -4.06 8.21 2.96
CA LYS A 134 -5.34 8.89 2.74
C LYS A 134 -6.24 8.14 1.76
N SER A 135 -5.67 7.50 0.73
CA SER A 135 -6.45 6.69 -0.21
C SER A 135 -6.96 5.40 0.43
N PHE A 136 -6.18 4.75 1.29
CA PHE A 136 -6.65 3.58 2.04
C PHE A 136 -7.77 3.91 3.02
N ILE A 137 -7.74 5.09 3.66
CA ILE A 137 -8.86 5.55 4.50
C ILE A 137 -10.15 5.70 3.67
N LYS A 138 -10.04 6.25 2.45
CA LYS A 138 -11.18 6.31 1.51
C LYS A 138 -11.64 4.90 1.11
N ALA A 139 -10.71 3.99 0.82
CA ALA A 139 -11.01 2.61 0.44
C ALA A 139 -11.75 1.87 1.57
N LEU A 140 -11.34 2.07 2.84
CA LEU A 140 -12.03 1.53 4.00
C LEU A 140 -13.49 1.99 4.08
N SER A 141 -13.73 3.29 3.86
CA SER A 141 -15.09 3.84 3.83
C SER A 141 -15.94 3.22 2.71
N LYS A 142 -15.40 3.10 1.49
CA LYS A 142 -16.13 2.48 0.36
C LYS A 142 -16.39 1.00 0.57
N THR A 143 -15.40 0.26 1.06
CA THR A 143 -15.57 -1.17 1.36
C THR A 143 -16.57 -1.39 2.50
N ASN A 144 -16.58 -0.52 3.51
CA ASN A 144 -17.59 -0.59 4.58
C ASN A 144 -19.00 -0.33 4.04
N HIS A 145 -19.17 0.64 3.13
CA HIS A 145 -20.44 0.89 2.47
C HIS A 145 -20.89 -0.31 1.60
N MET A 146 -19.95 -0.98 0.92
CA MET A 146 -20.23 -2.22 0.19
C MET A 146 -20.71 -3.33 1.14
N ILE A 147 -20.06 -3.52 2.29
CA ILE A 147 -20.51 -4.47 3.33
C ILE A 147 -21.94 -4.15 3.77
N GLN A 148 -22.24 -2.90 4.10
CA GLN A 148 -23.58 -2.46 4.52
C GLN A 148 -24.64 -2.73 3.45
N THR A 149 -24.29 -2.51 2.18
CA THR A 149 -25.19 -2.74 1.04
C THR A 149 -25.49 -4.23 0.87
N VAL A 150 -24.46 -5.08 0.90
CA VAL A 150 -24.63 -6.54 0.81
C VAL A 150 -25.40 -7.09 2.02
N ASP A 151 -25.09 -6.62 3.23
CA ASP A 151 -25.78 -7.03 4.45
C ASP A 151 -27.27 -6.68 4.40
N SER A 152 -27.60 -5.45 4.00
CA SER A 152 -28.99 -4.99 3.84
C SER A 152 -29.75 -5.87 2.85
N MET A 153 -29.19 -6.14 1.67
CA MET A 153 -29.83 -7.01 0.68
C MET A 153 -29.98 -8.46 1.16
N THR A 154 -28.99 -8.96 1.90
CA THR A 154 -29.07 -10.30 2.49
C THR A 154 -30.24 -10.41 3.47
N VAL A 155 -30.51 -9.35 4.23
CA VAL A 155 -31.69 -9.25 5.11
C VAL A 155 -32.98 -9.13 4.30
N GLU A 156 -33.02 -8.27 3.26
CA GLU A 156 -34.18 -8.12 2.37
C GLU A 156 -34.59 -9.48 1.75
N VAL A 157 -33.64 -10.23 1.18
CA VAL A 157 -33.88 -11.56 0.59
C VAL A 157 -34.33 -12.58 1.64
N ARG A 158 -33.71 -12.58 2.83
CA ARG A 158 -34.09 -13.48 3.92
C ARG A 158 -35.53 -13.22 4.41
N ASN A 159 -35.92 -11.95 4.53
CA ASN A 159 -37.26 -11.56 4.93
C ASN A 159 -38.30 -11.92 3.87
N ALA A 160 -37.99 -11.68 2.59
CA ALA A 160 -38.85 -12.12 1.49
C ALA A 160 -39.06 -13.65 1.51
N LYS A 161 -38.00 -14.43 1.72
CA LYS A 161 -38.08 -15.89 1.89
C LYS A 161 -38.98 -16.29 3.07
N ARG A 162 -38.85 -15.62 4.22
CA ARG A 162 -39.69 -15.86 5.41
C ARG A 162 -41.16 -15.56 5.14
N ASN A 163 -41.45 -14.44 4.50
CA ASN A 163 -42.81 -14.03 4.18
C ASN A 163 -43.48 -15.02 3.20
N ILE A 164 -42.78 -15.41 2.14
CA ILE A 164 -43.27 -16.41 1.18
C ILE A 164 -43.50 -17.78 1.86
N LYS A 165 -42.58 -18.22 2.72
CA LYS A 165 -42.74 -19.48 3.47
C LYS A 165 -43.97 -19.43 4.37
N ASN A 166 -44.17 -18.34 5.10
CA ASN A 166 -45.32 -18.17 6.00
C ASN A 166 -46.64 -18.11 5.21
N ILE A 167 -46.68 -17.41 4.08
CA ILE A 167 -47.85 -17.37 3.19
C ILE A 167 -48.14 -18.75 2.59
N GLY A 168 -47.13 -19.46 2.07
CA GLY A 168 -47.32 -20.80 1.49
C GLY A 168 -47.79 -21.86 2.51
N LEU A 169 -47.32 -21.76 3.76
CA LEU A 169 -47.82 -22.55 4.89
C LEU A 169 -49.29 -22.23 5.19
N LEU A 170 -49.67 -20.96 5.20
CA LEU A 170 -51.05 -20.51 5.47
C LEU A 170 -52.02 -20.85 4.33
N PHE A 171 -51.57 -20.86 3.07
CA PHE A 171 -52.45 -21.01 1.90
C PHE A 171 -52.50 -22.41 1.28
N MET A 172 -51.47 -23.27 1.37
CA MET A 172 -51.46 -24.52 0.58
C MET A 172 -50.81 -25.76 1.20
N GLY A 173 -50.22 -25.73 2.40
CA GLY A 173 -49.59 -26.93 2.99
C GLY A 173 -48.44 -27.54 2.15
N LYS A 174 -48.02 -26.90 1.06
CA LYS A 174 -46.92 -27.33 0.17
C LYS A 174 -45.73 -26.39 0.31
N LYS A 175 -44.54 -26.98 0.40
CA LYS A 175 -43.25 -26.28 0.55
C LYS A 175 -42.99 -25.36 -0.64
N ALA A 176 -43.07 -24.05 -0.45
CA ALA A 176 -42.49 -23.09 -1.37
C ALA A 176 -40.96 -23.08 -1.18
N VAL A 177 -40.21 -23.69 -2.10
CA VAL A 177 -38.74 -23.59 -2.12
C VAL A 177 -38.26 -23.40 -3.56
N HIS A 178 -38.12 -22.14 -3.95
CA HIS A 178 -37.00 -21.76 -4.80
C HIS A 178 -35.99 -21.12 -3.87
N GLU A 179 -34.90 -21.83 -3.55
CA GLU A 179 -33.70 -21.12 -3.11
C GLU A 179 -33.27 -20.26 -4.29
N SER A 180 -33.47 -18.95 -4.18
CA SER A 180 -32.99 -18.05 -5.23
C SER A 180 -31.47 -18.20 -5.27
N ASN A 181 -30.96 -18.54 -6.45
CA ASN A 181 -29.53 -18.64 -6.74
C ASN A 181 -28.79 -17.40 -6.18
N ASP A 182 -29.43 -16.24 -6.16
CA ASP A 182 -28.91 -14.96 -5.66
C ASP A 182 -28.62 -14.91 -4.15
N PHE A 183 -29.28 -15.71 -3.30
CA PHE A 183 -28.97 -15.73 -1.86
C PHE A 183 -27.57 -16.30 -1.59
N SER A 184 -27.18 -17.35 -2.32
CA SER A 184 -25.84 -17.93 -2.23
C SER A 184 -24.77 -16.94 -2.69
N LYS A 185 -25.05 -16.20 -3.77
CA LYS A 185 -24.17 -15.13 -4.29
C LYS A 185 -24.02 -13.99 -3.29
N LEU A 186 -25.10 -13.54 -2.65
CA LEU A 186 -25.04 -12.54 -1.60
C LEU A 186 -24.16 -12.98 -0.43
N ASN A 187 -24.31 -14.22 0.05
CA ASN A 187 -23.46 -14.75 1.12
C ASN A 187 -21.98 -14.80 0.71
N PHE A 188 -21.68 -15.14 -0.54
CA PHE A 188 -20.33 -15.06 -1.09
C PHE A 188 -19.81 -13.62 -1.05
N MET A 189 -20.56 -12.68 -1.64
CA MET A 189 -20.20 -11.26 -1.70
C MET A 189 -20.03 -10.67 -0.30
N GLN A 190 -20.78 -11.16 0.69
CA GLN A 190 -20.69 -10.73 2.08
C GLN A 190 -19.34 -11.12 2.70
N LYS A 191 -18.90 -12.37 2.46
CA LYS A 191 -17.59 -12.87 2.90
C LYS A 191 -16.46 -12.12 2.20
N SER A 192 -16.52 -12.01 0.86
CA SER A 192 -15.51 -11.32 0.08
C SER A 192 -15.41 -9.84 0.42
N SER A 193 -16.54 -9.12 0.60
CA SER A 193 -16.52 -7.71 1.01
C SER A 193 -15.83 -7.50 2.36
N ARG A 194 -16.03 -8.42 3.31
CA ARG A 194 -15.34 -8.37 4.62
C ARG A 194 -13.85 -8.66 4.47
N SER A 195 -13.48 -9.62 3.62
CA SER A 195 -12.07 -9.94 3.36
C SER A 195 -11.34 -8.74 2.74
N ILE A 196 -11.89 -8.12 1.69
CA ILE A 196 -11.39 -6.86 1.11
C ILE A 196 -11.18 -5.81 2.20
N HIS A 197 -12.16 -5.63 3.09
CA HIS A 197 -12.08 -4.63 4.14
C HIS A 197 -10.90 -4.90 5.08
N GLN A 198 -10.69 -6.16 5.48
CA GLN A 198 -9.55 -6.53 6.33
C GLN A 198 -8.21 -6.35 5.61
N LEU A 199 -8.12 -6.72 4.33
CA LEU A 199 -6.90 -6.51 3.52
C LEU A 199 -6.57 -5.02 3.45
N VAL A 200 -7.54 -4.16 3.10
CA VAL A 200 -7.38 -2.71 3.04
C VAL A 200 -7.01 -2.13 4.41
N LYS A 201 -7.62 -2.63 5.49
CA LYS A 201 -7.30 -2.22 6.86
C LYS A 201 -5.84 -2.57 7.22
N GLY A 202 -5.40 -3.77 6.85
CA GLY A 202 -4.02 -4.22 7.02
C GLY A 202 -3.04 -3.36 6.24
N MET A 203 -3.37 -2.99 5.00
CA MET A 203 -2.58 -2.07 4.18
C MET A 203 -2.47 -0.70 4.85
N ALA A 204 -3.58 -0.10 5.28
CA ALA A 204 -3.60 1.19 5.98
C ALA A 204 -2.69 1.17 7.23
N MET A 205 -2.76 0.11 8.05
CA MET A 205 -1.91 -0.04 9.23
C MET A 205 -0.43 -0.18 8.87
N LYS A 206 -0.09 -0.96 7.83
CA LYS A 206 1.29 -1.11 7.36
C LYS A 206 1.84 0.22 6.83
N THR A 207 1.04 1.01 6.11
CA THR A 207 1.45 2.35 5.67
C THR A 207 1.70 3.29 6.85
N SER A 208 0.86 3.26 7.88
CA SER A 208 1.11 4.03 9.12
C SER A 208 2.42 3.62 9.80
N LYS A 209 2.71 2.32 9.88
CA LYS A 209 3.99 1.83 10.42
C LYS A 209 5.18 2.31 9.59
N MET A 210 5.07 2.26 8.26
CA MET A 210 6.12 2.73 7.35
C MET A 210 6.37 4.24 7.49
N LEU A 211 5.31 5.05 7.63
CA LEU A 211 5.42 6.48 7.88
C LEU A 211 6.20 6.77 9.18
N ASN A 212 5.90 6.03 10.25
CA ASN A 212 6.63 6.15 11.52
C ASN A 212 8.10 5.73 11.39
N GLN A 213 8.39 4.64 10.66
CA GLN A 213 9.76 4.21 10.37
C GLN A 213 10.53 5.27 9.58
N LEU A 214 9.89 5.89 8.59
CA LEU A 214 10.50 6.94 7.78
C LEU A 214 10.87 8.19 8.58
N ASP A 215 10.08 8.53 9.61
CA ASP A 215 10.41 9.61 10.54
C ASP A 215 11.65 9.29 11.40
N HIS A 216 11.88 8.01 11.72
CA HIS A 216 13.14 7.57 12.33
C HIS A 216 14.31 7.68 11.35
N PHE A 217 14.13 7.25 10.09
CA PHE A 217 15.17 7.34 9.06
C PHE A 217 15.67 8.77 8.87
N LYS A 218 14.75 9.74 8.81
CA LYS A 218 15.08 11.16 8.67
C LYS A 218 15.92 11.68 9.84
N ARG A 219 15.56 11.33 11.08
CA ARG A 219 16.29 11.79 12.28
C ARG A 219 17.71 11.24 12.32
N GLU A 220 17.90 9.98 11.94
CA GLU A 220 19.21 9.34 11.93
C GLU A 220 20.12 9.90 10.84
N SER A 221 19.59 10.08 9.63
CA SER A 221 20.32 10.65 8.51
C SER A 221 20.86 12.06 8.82
N VAL A 222 20.03 12.92 9.43
CA VAL A 222 20.46 14.26 9.88
C VAL A 222 21.60 14.17 10.90
N ARG A 223 21.51 13.25 11.87
CA ARG A 223 22.58 13.03 12.86
C ARG A 223 23.88 12.59 12.21
N SER A 224 23.82 11.65 11.26
CA SER A 224 25.01 11.19 10.52
C SER A 224 25.64 12.33 9.71
N HIS A 225 24.82 13.15 9.04
CA HIS A 225 25.31 14.31 8.28
C HIS A 225 26.00 15.35 9.17
N LEU A 226 25.40 15.69 10.32
CA LEU A 226 25.98 16.62 11.28
C LEU A 226 27.33 16.11 11.82
N LYS A 227 27.44 14.81 12.12
CA LYS A 227 28.72 14.20 12.53
C LYS A 227 29.78 14.31 11.43
N LEU A 228 29.41 14.08 10.18
CA LEU A 228 30.34 14.13 9.05
C LEU A 228 30.86 15.55 8.80
N ILE A 229 29.98 16.56 8.87
CA ILE A 229 30.37 17.98 8.82
C ILE A 229 31.26 18.35 10.00
N SER A 230 30.92 17.90 11.22
CA SER A 230 31.72 18.17 12.41
C SER A 230 33.14 17.59 12.28
N ASN A 231 33.27 16.36 11.81
CA ASN A 231 34.58 15.71 11.63
C ASN A 231 35.42 16.40 10.54
N GLN A 232 34.79 16.84 9.44
CA GLN A 232 35.46 17.60 8.39
C GLN A 232 35.91 19.00 8.87
N SER A 233 35.13 19.66 9.72
CA SER A 233 35.49 20.96 10.26
C SER A 233 36.60 20.88 11.32
N ASN A 234 36.68 19.79 12.08
CA ASN A 234 37.78 19.53 13.01
C ASN A 234 39.10 19.22 12.28
N HIS A 235 39.09 18.36 11.26
CA HIS A 235 40.30 18.10 10.45
C HIS A 235 40.88 19.37 9.78
N ARG A 236 40.01 20.29 9.31
CA ARG A 236 40.44 21.58 8.75
C ARG A 236 41.02 22.56 9.79
N LYS A 237 40.71 22.39 11.08
CA LYS A 237 41.31 23.20 12.16
C LYS A 237 42.69 22.66 12.52
N ASP A 238 42.85 21.34 12.56
CA ASP A 238 44.13 20.68 12.87
C ASP A 238 45.18 20.88 11.77
N GLU A 239 44.78 20.93 10.49
CA GLU A 239 45.70 21.30 9.39
C GLU A 239 46.18 22.77 9.46
N LYS A 240 45.36 23.68 10.02
CA LYS A 240 45.72 25.11 10.15
C LYS A 240 46.64 25.39 11.33
N THR A 241 46.66 24.54 12.35
CA THR A 241 47.57 24.66 13.50
C THR A 241 48.96 24.08 13.22
N ILE A 242 49.08 23.09 12.32
CA ILE A 242 50.37 22.48 11.97
C ILE A 242 51.24 23.41 11.08
N HIS A 243 50.65 24.31 10.29
CA HIS A 243 51.39 25.25 9.43
C HIS A 243 51.82 26.57 10.09
N LYS A 244 51.79 26.68 11.42
CA LYS A 244 52.38 27.80 12.15
C LYS A 244 53.65 27.36 12.88
N GLU A 245 54.74 27.13 12.15
CA GLU A 245 56.07 27.09 12.78
C GLU A 245 56.49 28.51 13.21
N PRO A 246 57.12 28.66 14.39
CA PRO A 246 57.61 29.95 14.84
C PRO A 246 58.89 30.29 14.08
N ILE A 247 58.84 31.37 13.31
CA ILE A 247 60.04 32.02 12.75
C ILE A 247 60.84 32.52 13.96
N ARG A 248 62.00 31.89 14.21
CA ARG A 248 63.03 32.37 15.11
C ARG A 248 63.91 33.39 14.40
#